data_AF-A0A4S1RG24-F1
#
_entry.id   AF-A0A4S1RG24-F1
#
_cell.length_a   1.000
_cell.length_b   1.000
_cell.length_c   1.000
_cell.angle_alpha   90.00
_cell.angle_beta   90.00
_cell.angle_gamma   90.00
#
_symmetry.space_group_name_H-M   'P 1'
#
loop_
_entity.id
_entity.type
_entity.pdbx_description
1 polymer ?
#
loop_
_entity_poly.entity_id
_entity_poly.type
_entity_poly.pdbx_seq_one_letter_code
_entity_poly.pdbx_strand_id
1 'polypeptide(L)'
;MQPSPAMQALIEQIYYIFRRYPVPSRFHVCCPYCFSEEQQQALRGVSLRAIPFPLLHAWGTSIGPNPQNDDEIRYLLPRLFELIAQRQFPGIYEGCCLQRIAEADNQNWRRDELQIISDFAYLYMQDWVSAKEVVELEIILEMFYRGGIKIEPLLDSIMSISGYWPTASMACLLWRNSKEYVENSDFEQSDDNKTITTQINTWARNNHPLLKERARQAIENPLKQPEPMTEYQVWEDDWMIDECLCAMYDASPEQSGQ
;
A
#
# COMPACT_ATOMS: atom_id res chain seq x y z
N MET A 1 11.02 -9.85 5.85
CA MET A 1 11.40 -8.93 6.95
C MET A 1 10.53 -9.29 8.15
N GLN A 2 11.05 -9.27 9.38
CA GLN A 2 10.19 -9.51 10.55
C GLN A 2 9.32 -8.27 10.81
N PRO A 3 7.99 -8.41 10.99
CA PRO A 3 7.13 -7.27 11.32
C PRO A 3 7.56 -6.60 12.63
N SER A 4 7.36 -5.28 12.74
CA SER A 4 7.61 -4.54 13.99
C SER A 4 6.78 -5.12 15.15
N PRO A 5 7.18 -4.91 16.42
CA PRO A 5 6.37 -5.35 17.56
C PRO A 5 4.95 -4.76 17.55
N ALA A 6 4.80 -3.53 17.07
CA ALA A 6 3.50 -2.89 16.89
C ALA A 6 2.66 -3.62 15.82
N MET A 7 3.26 -3.95 14.68
CA MET A 7 2.60 -4.71 13.62
C MET A 7 2.21 -6.12 14.08
N GLN A 8 3.07 -6.79 14.85
CA GLN A 8 2.74 -8.10 15.44
C GLN A 8 1.53 -8.01 16.37
N ALA A 9 1.48 -7.02 17.25
CA ALA A 9 0.34 -6.80 18.13
C ALA A 9 -0.95 -6.48 17.34
N LEU A 10 -0.84 -5.72 16.26
CA LEU A 10 -1.97 -5.40 15.38
C LEU A 10 -2.49 -6.66 14.65
N ILE A 11 -1.60 -7.52 14.16
CA ILE A 11 -1.96 -8.80 13.56
C ILE A 11 -2.76 -9.66 14.55
N GLU A 12 -2.35 -9.75 15.82
CA GLU A 12 -3.12 -10.49 16.83
C GLU A 12 -4.52 -9.89 17.05
N GLN A 13 -4.66 -8.56 17.01
CA GLN A 13 -5.97 -7.90 17.09
C GLN A 13 -6.84 -8.19 15.87
N ILE A 14 -6.25 -8.20 14.67
CA ILE A 14 -6.95 -8.59 13.44
C ILE A 14 -7.48 -10.03 13.58
N TYR A 15 -6.64 -10.99 13.98
CA TYR A 15 -7.08 -12.36 14.23
C TYR A 15 -8.21 -12.41 15.27
N TYR A 16 -8.12 -11.64 16.34
CA TYR A 16 -9.17 -11.57 17.37
C TYR A 16 -10.51 -11.02 16.85
N ILE A 17 -10.50 -9.97 16.02
CA ILE A 17 -11.71 -9.35 15.47
C ILE A 17 -12.40 -10.31 14.49
N PHE A 18 -11.63 -10.93 13.60
CA PHE A 18 -12.15 -11.75 12.51
C PHE A 18 -12.38 -13.23 12.89
N ARG A 19 -11.97 -13.69 14.09
CA ARG A 19 -12.24 -15.08 14.56
C ARG A 19 -13.73 -15.47 14.61
N ARG A 20 -14.63 -14.49 14.52
CA ARG A 20 -16.08 -14.71 14.51
C ARG A 20 -16.57 -15.37 13.21
N TYR A 21 -15.79 -15.24 12.12
CA TYR A 21 -16.13 -15.79 10.83
C TYR A 21 -15.68 -17.25 10.78
N PRO A 22 -16.61 -18.22 10.65
CA PRO A 22 -16.25 -19.62 10.58
C PRO A 22 -15.54 -19.93 9.27
N VAL A 23 -14.84 -21.06 9.22
CA VAL A 23 -14.32 -21.60 7.96
C VAL A 23 -15.47 -21.76 6.95
N PRO A 24 -15.35 -21.19 5.72
CA PRO A 24 -16.36 -21.37 4.70
C PRO A 24 -16.58 -22.84 4.37
N SER A 25 -17.85 -23.23 4.17
CA SER A 25 -18.19 -24.59 3.72
C SER A 25 -17.57 -24.90 2.36
N ARG A 26 -17.44 -23.88 1.52
CA ARG A 26 -16.77 -23.87 0.23
C ARG A 26 -16.19 -22.48 -0.07
N PHE A 27 -14.99 -22.45 -0.65
CA PHE A 27 -14.39 -21.23 -1.20
C PHE A 27 -14.83 -21.02 -2.65
N HIS A 28 -15.31 -19.82 -2.99
CA HIS A 28 -15.80 -19.45 -4.31
C HIS A 28 -14.65 -18.99 -5.20
N VAL A 29 -14.02 -19.98 -5.81
CA VAL A 29 -12.90 -19.83 -6.74
C VAL A 29 -13.17 -20.64 -7.99
N CYS A 30 -12.54 -20.27 -9.11
CA CYS A 30 -12.60 -21.03 -10.34
C CYS A 30 -11.98 -22.43 -10.15
N CYS A 31 -12.83 -23.43 -9.98
CA CYS A 31 -12.49 -24.84 -9.82
C CYS A 31 -13.11 -25.65 -10.97
N PRO A 32 -12.39 -26.56 -11.65
CA PRO A 32 -11.04 -27.04 -11.35
C PRO A 32 -9.89 -26.30 -12.07
N TYR A 33 -10.16 -25.23 -12.82
CA TYR A 33 -9.18 -24.65 -13.75
C TYR A 33 -8.10 -23.78 -13.10
N CYS A 34 -8.48 -22.92 -12.15
CA CYS A 34 -7.52 -22.07 -11.41
C CYS A 34 -7.16 -22.67 -10.04
N PHE A 35 -8.01 -23.54 -9.51
CA PHE A 35 -7.90 -24.13 -8.19
C PHE A 35 -8.39 -25.58 -8.23
N SER A 36 -7.67 -26.52 -7.64
CA SER A 36 -8.06 -27.94 -7.63
C SER A 36 -9.00 -28.27 -6.47
N GLU A 37 -9.75 -29.37 -6.60
CA GLU A 37 -10.57 -29.91 -5.50
C GLU A 37 -9.69 -30.27 -4.27
N GLU A 38 -8.46 -30.75 -4.49
CA GLU A 38 -7.50 -31.01 -3.42
C GLU A 38 -7.10 -29.72 -2.68
N GLN A 39 -6.86 -28.62 -3.41
CA GLN A 39 -6.59 -27.32 -2.81
C GLN A 39 -7.82 -26.78 -2.05
N GLN A 40 -9.03 -26.98 -2.58
CA GLN A 40 -10.28 -26.60 -1.92
C GLN A 40 -10.53 -27.37 -0.62
N GLN A 41 -10.11 -28.64 -0.57
CA GLN A 41 -10.10 -29.43 0.66
C GLN A 41 -8.99 -28.99 1.62
N ALA A 42 -7.78 -28.77 1.12
CA ALA A 42 -6.64 -28.33 1.93
C ALA A 42 -6.90 -27.00 2.64
N LEU A 43 -7.51 -26.04 1.95
CA LEU A 43 -7.79 -24.70 2.50
C LEU A 43 -8.80 -24.74 3.66
N ARG A 44 -9.68 -25.74 3.67
CA ARG A 44 -10.63 -26.00 4.78
C ARG A 44 -10.03 -26.88 5.88
N GLY A 45 -9.03 -27.69 5.55
CA GLY A 45 -8.46 -28.71 6.45
C GLY A 45 -7.37 -28.20 7.39
N VAL A 46 -6.83 -27.01 7.15
CA VAL A 46 -5.78 -26.39 7.98
C VAL A 46 -6.34 -25.24 8.81
N SER A 47 -5.72 -24.98 9.96
CA SER A 47 -6.06 -23.78 10.73
C SER A 47 -5.69 -22.52 9.93
N LEU A 48 -6.47 -21.44 10.09
CA LEU A 48 -6.29 -20.18 9.37
C LEU A 48 -4.82 -19.70 9.36
N ARG A 49 -4.17 -19.73 10.53
CA ARG A 49 -2.77 -19.29 10.69
C ARG A 49 -1.75 -20.24 10.04
N ALA A 50 -2.12 -21.50 9.85
CA ALA A 50 -1.28 -22.52 9.21
C ALA A 50 -1.48 -22.60 7.70
N ILE A 51 -2.39 -21.81 7.10
CA ILE A 51 -2.55 -21.77 5.64
C ILE A 51 -1.21 -21.36 5.00
N PRO A 52 -0.63 -22.22 4.14
CA PRO A 52 0.67 -21.94 3.53
C PRO A 52 0.53 -20.92 2.41
N PHE A 53 1.59 -20.13 2.19
CA PHE A 53 1.62 -19.09 1.16
C PHE A 53 1.15 -19.58 -0.23
N PRO A 54 1.61 -20.73 -0.77
CA PRO A 54 1.18 -21.18 -2.11
C PRO A 54 -0.32 -21.40 -2.22
N LEU A 55 -0.97 -21.81 -1.14
CA LEU A 55 -2.41 -22.07 -1.14
C LEU A 55 -3.21 -20.77 -1.11
N LEU A 56 -2.77 -19.78 -0.32
CA LEU A 56 -3.41 -18.46 -0.31
C LEU A 56 -3.12 -17.68 -1.59
N HIS A 57 -1.92 -17.82 -2.16
CA HIS A 57 -1.57 -17.24 -3.45
C HIS A 57 -2.43 -17.83 -4.58
N ALA A 58 -2.61 -19.16 -4.62
CA ALA A 58 -3.51 -19.80 -5.59
C ALA A 58 -4.97 -19.33 -5.43
N TRP A 59 -5.42 -19.07 -4.20
CA TRP A 59 -6.74 -18.48 -3.96
C TRP A 59 -6.80 -17.02 -4.46
N GLY A 60 -5.79 -16.21 -4.13
CA GLY A 60 -5.73 -14.79 -4.49
C GLY A 60 -5.61 -14.54 -6.00
N THR A 61 -4.97 -15.45 -6.74
CA THR A 61 -4.85 -15.39 -8.21
C THR A 61 -5.98 -16.09 -8.96
N SER A 62 -6.86 -16.82 -8.25
CA SER A 62 -8.00 -17.46 -8.87
C SER A 62 -9.09 -16.46 -9.25
N ILE A 63 -9.76 -16.71 -10.37
CA ILE A 63 -10.97 -15.97 -10.73
C ILE A 63 -12.06 -16.30 -9.70
N GLY A 64 -12.56 -15.28 -9.00
CA GLY A 64 -13.69 -15.38 -8.08
C GLY A 64 -15.00 -14.89 -8.73
N PRO A 65 -16.15 -15.12 -8.06
CA PRO A 65 -17.40 -14.50 -8.46
C PRO A 65 -17.35 -12.98 -8.24
N ASN A 66 -18.17 -12.24 -8.99
CA ASN A 66 -18.40 -10.81 -8.77
C ASN A 66 -19.91 -10.59 -8.48
N PRO A 67 -20.31 -10.16 -7.27
CA PRO A 67 -19.46 -9.79 -6.13
C PRO A 67 -18.84 -11.01 -5.41
N GLN A 68 -17.77 -10.76 -4.67
CA GLN A 68 -17.11 -11.76 -3.82
C GLN A 68 -18.00 -12.12 -2.62
N ASN A 69 -17.79 -13.31 -2.04
CA ASN A 69 -18.44 -13.67 -0.79
C ASN A 69 -17.72 -12.98 0.38
N ASP A 70 -18.40 -12.05 1.05
CA ASP A 70 -17.82 -11.30 2.17
C ASP A 70 -17.24 -12.18 3.28
N ASP A 71 -17.93 -13.24 3.70
CA ASP A 71 -17.51 -14.06 4.84
C ASP A 71 -16.24 -14.86 4.52
N GLU A 72 -16.05 -15.21 3.24
CA GLU A 72 -14.81 -15.82 2.75
C GLU A 72 -13.62 -14.85 2.85
N ILE A 73 -13.82 -13.60 2.42
CA ILE A 73 -12.80 -12.56 2.54
C ILE A 73 -12.49 -12.32 4.01
N ARG A 74 -13.51 -12.10 4.85
CA ARG A 74 -13.36 -11.85 6.28
C ARG A 74 -12.67 -13.00 7.01
N TYR A 75 -12.91 -14.25 6.61
CA TYR A 75 -12.20 -15.42 7.16
C TYR A 75 -10.71 -15.42 6.81
N LEU A 76 -10.34 -15.15 5.56
CA LEU A 76 -8.95 -15.20 5.09
C LEU A 76 -8.12 -13.95 5.41
N LEU A 77 -8.79 -12.81 5.66
CA LEU A 77 -8.16 -11.51 5.83
C LEU A 77 -7.04 -11.45 6.89
N PRO A 78 -7.16 -12.09 8.07
CA PRO A 78 -6.08 -12.09 9.06
C PRO A 78 -4.79 -12.72 8.53
N ARG A 79 -4.92 -13.82 7.80
CA ARG A 79 -3.77 -14.51 7.24
C ARG A 79 -3.15 -13.73 6.08
N LEU A 80 -3.98 -13.07 5.28
CA LEU A 80 -3.55 -12.18 4.21
C LEU A 80 -2.71 -11.02 4.75
N PHE A 81 -3.20 -10.31 5.76
CA PHE A 81 -2.46 -9.22 6.41
C PHE A 81 -1.17 -9.68 7.09
N GLU A 82 -1.19 -10.86 7.74
CA GLU A 82 0.02 -11.43 8.34
C GLU A 82 1.12 -11.69 7.29
N LEU A 83 0.76 -12.23 6.13
CA LEU A 83 1.71 -12.47 5.03
C LEU A 83 2.22 -11.16 4.43
N ILE A 84 1.34 -10.19 4.19
CA ILE A 84 1.71 -8.87 3.65
C ILE A 84 2.68 -8.16 4.60
N ALA A 85 2.44 -8.20 5.92
CA ALA A 85 3.35 -7.66 6.93
C ALA A 85 4.73 -8.33 6.92
N GLN A 86 4.82 -9.59 6.49
CA GLN A 86 6.08 -10.32 6.32
C GLN A 86 6.75 -10.06 4.96
N ARG A 87 6.14 -9.20 4.12
CA ARG A 87 6.50 -8.93 2.71
C ARG A 87 6.32 -10.14 1.81
N GLN A 88 5.28 -10.94 2.07
CA GLN A 88 4.82 -12.01 1.20
C GLN A 88 3.49 -11.59 0.59
N PHE A 89 3.44 -11.55 -0.74
CA PHE A 89 2.34 -10.93 -1.49
C PHE A 89 1.56 -12.00 -2.27
N PRO A 90 0.45 -12.54 -1.72
CA PRO A 90 -0.30 -13.65 -2.31
C PRO A 90 -1.28 -13.18 -3.41
N GLY A 91 -0.90 -12.21 -4.23
CA GLY A 91 -1.61 -11.76 -5.43
C GLY A 91 -0.88 -12.13 -6.71
N ILE A 92 -1.42 -11.74 -7.88
CA ILE A 92 -0.73 -11.91 -9.18
C ILE A 92 0.59 -11.11 -9.18
N TYR A 93 0.51 -9.92 -8.60
CA TYR A 93 1.61 -9.07 -8.18
C TYR A 93 1.17 -8.34 -6.91
N GLU A 94 2.08 -7.57 -6.31
CA GLU A 94 1.92 -6.90 -5.03
C GLU A 94 0.67 -6.01 -4.98
N GLY A 95 0.42 -5.21 -6.02
CA GLY A 95 -0.75 -4.32 -6.12
C GLY A 95 -2.10 -5.06 -6.09
N CYS A 96 -2.17 -6.32 -6.49
CA CYS A 96 -3.44 -7.06 -6.49
C CYS A 96 -3.77 -7.78 -5.17
N CYS A 97 -2.90 -7.74 -4.16
CA CYS A 97 -3.05 -8.60 -2.98
C CYS A 97 -4.35 -8.35 -2.19
N LEU A 98 -4.85 -7.13 -2.16
CA LEU A 98 -6.05 -6.75 -1.41
C LEU A 98 -7.27 -6.54 -2.29
N GLN A 99 -7.17 -6.73 -3.61
CA GLN A 99 -8.23 -6.40 -4.57
C GLN A 99 -9.59 -7.03 -4.22
N ARG A 100 -9.58 -8.27 -3.73
CA ARG A 100 -10.80 -9.00 -3.36
C ARG A 100 -11.57 -8.39 -2.19
N ILE A 101 -10.95 -7.49 -1.41
CA ILE A 101 -11.63 -6.72 -0.36
C ILE A 101 -12.57 -5.68 -0.97
N ALA A 102 -12.12 -4.97 -2.01
CA ALA A 102 -12.96 -3.98 -2.70
C ALA A 102 -14.06 -4.64 -3.55
N GLU A 103 -13.84 -5.88 -4.00
CA GLU A 103 -14.84 -6.67 -4.73
C GLU A 103 -15.92 -7.31 -3.82
N ALA A 104 -15.75 -7.22 -2.50
CA ALA A 104 -16.76 -7.63 -1.52
C ALA A 104 -17.79 -6.51 -1.30
N ASP A 105 -19.00 -6.85 -0.88
CA ASP A 105 -20.01 -5.86 -0.53
C ASP A 105 -19.68 -5.24 0.84
N ASN A 106 -18.87 -4.18 0.82
CA ASN A 106 -18.36 -3.58 2.06
C ASN A 106 -19.42 -2.83 2.88
N GLN A 107 -20.66 -2.70 2.40
CA GLN A 107 -21.72 -1.95 3.08
C GLN A 107 -22.08 -2.52 4.45
N ASN A 108 -21.90 -3.83 4.63
CA ASN A 108 -22.27 -4.54 5.86
C ASN A 108 -21.09 -4.81 6.81
N TRP A 109 -19.90 -4.31 6.50
CA TRP A 109 -18.72 -4.52 7.34
C TRP A 109 -18.85 -3.73 8.64
N ARG A 110 -18.41 -4.35 9.74
CA ARG A 110 -18.53 -3.72 11.06
C ARG A 110 -17.53 -2.59 11.20
N ARG A 111 -17.85 -1.61 12.04
CA ARG A 111 -16.99 -0.44 12.25
C ARG A 111 -15.61 -0.79 12.76
N ASP A 112 -15.49 -1.79 13.65
CA ASP A 112 -14.21 -2.27 14.15
C ASP A 112 -13.40 -3.05 13.09
N GLU A 113 -14.07 -3.69 12.12
CA GLU A 113 -13.41 -4.33 10.98
C GLU A 113 -12.84 -3.29 10.00
N LEU A 114 -13.63 -2.27 9.67
CA LEU A 114 -13.17 -1.18 8.82
C LEU A 114 -12.04 -0.37 9.48
N GLN A 115 -12.14 -0.16 10.80
CA GLN A 115 -11.11 0.52 11.57
C GLN A 115 -9.80 -0.27 11.58
N ILE A 116 -9.83 -1.58 11.91
CA ILE A 116 -8.59 -2.37 12.01
C ILE A 116 -7.89 -2.54 10.64
N ILE A 117 -8.64 -2.54 9.54
CA ILE A 117 -8.07 -2.54 8.17
C ILE A 117 -7.33 -1.22 7.91
N SER A 118 -7.93 -0.10 8.31
CA SER A 118 -7.32 1.21 8.17
C SER A 118 -6.08 1.34 9.06
N ASP A 119 -6.16 0.89 10.31
CA ASP A 119 -5.03 0.86 11.25
C ASP A 119 -3.87 0.02 10.71
N PHE A 120 -4.18 -1.12 10.05
CA PHE A 120 -3.18 -1.94 9.37
C PHE A 120 -2.49 -1.17 8.26
N ALA A 121 -3.26 -0.52 7.39
CA ALA A 121 -2.70 0.23 6.27
C ALA A 121 -1.82 1.40 6.76
N TYR A 122 -2.26 2.15 7.77
CA TYR A 122 -1.48 3.25 8.35
C TYR A 122 -0.16 2.76 8.95
N LEU A 123 -0.22 1.73 9.79
CA LEU A 123 0.98 1.20 10.42
C LEU A 123 1.92 0.57 9.39
N TYR A 124 1.37 -0.09 8.36
CA TYR A 124 2.17 -0.65 7.28
C TYR A 124 2.94 0.44 6.53
N MET A 125 2.28 1.54 6.16
CA MET A 125 2.94 2.65 5.47
C MET A 125 4.02 3.30 6.33
N GLN A 126 3.76 3.49 7.63
CA GLN A 126 4.75 4.02 8.57
C GLN A 126 5.97 3.10 8.71
N ASP A 127 5.75 1.80 8.87
CA ASP A 127 6.83 0.81 8.94
C ASP A 127 7.61 0.73 7.61
N TRP A 128 6.91 0.89 6.48
CA TRP A 128 7.51 0.85 5.13
C TRP A 128 8.50 2.00 4.92
N VAL A 129 8.11 3.24 5.25
CA VAL A 129 8.96 4.44 5.08
C VAL A 129 9.96 4.67 6.20
N SER A 130 9.84 3.91 7.30
CA SER A 130 10.84 3.91 8.39
C SER A 130 12.09 3.10 8.03
N ALA A 131 12.14 2.51 6.83
CA ALA A 131 13.36 1.92 6.29
C ALA A 131 14.47 2.98 6.21
N LYS A 132 15.72 2.54 6.35
CA LYS A 132 16.90 3.40 6.26
C LYS A 132 17.36 3.60 4.81
N GLU A 133 16.39 3.70 3.90
CA GLU A 133 16.58 3.83 2.46
C GLU A 133 15.33 4.45 1.82
N VAL A 134 15.48 4.98 0.61
CA VAL A 134 14.34 5.39 -0.23
C VAL A 134 13.56 4.14 -0.63
N VAL A 135 12.25 4.15 -0.44
CA VAL A 135 11.37 3.01 -0.76
C VAL A 135 10.36 3.38 -1.83
N GLU A 136 10.03 2.41 -2.69
CA GLU A 136 8.96 2.56 -3.67
C GLU A 136 7.60 2.56 -2.97
N LEU A 137 6.79 3.58 -3.24
CA LEU A 137 5.46 3.76 -2.65
C LEU A 137 4.33 3.38 -3.60
N GLU A 138 4.57 3.44 -4.90
CA GLU A 138 3.53 3.33 -5.94
C GLU A 138 2.76 2.01 -5.85
N ILE A 139 3.47 0.88 -5.89
CA ILE A 139 2.89 -0.46 -5.85
C ILE A 139 2.15 -0.73 -4.53
N ILE A 140 2.65 -0.19 -3.42
CA ILE A 140 2.02 -0.37 -2.10
C ILE A 140 0.76 0.49 -1.96
N LEU A 141 0.79 1.72 -2.45
CA LEU A 141 -0.40 2.58 -2.52
C LEU A 141 -1.45 1.96 -3.45
N GLU A 142 -1.04 1.41 -4.60
CA GLU A 142 -1.91 0.67 -5.50
C GLU A 142 -2.56 -0.53 -4.80
N MET A 143 -1.79 -1.31 -4.01
CA MET A 143 -2.32 -2.42 -3.22
C MET A 143 -3.46 -1.99 -2.30
N PHE A 144 -3.28 -0.89 -1.57
CA PHE A 144 -4.31 -0.39 -0.66
C PHE A 144 -5.49 0.24 -1.39
N TYR A 145 -5.25 0.98 -2.47
CA TYR A 145 -6.30 1.54 -3.32
C TYR A 145 -7.21 0.45 -3.88
N ARG A 146 -6.62 -0.60 -4.47
CA ARG A 146 -7.36 -1.77 -4.98
C ARG A 146 -8.08 -2.53 -3.86
N GLY A 147 -7.58 -2.44 -2.63
CA GLY A 147 -8.27 -2.92 -1.43
C GLY A 147 -9.43 -2.05 -0.94
N GLY A 148 -9.72 -0.94 -1.62
CA GLY A 148 -10.78 0.01 -1.25
C GLY A 148 -10.39 0.97 -0.13
N ILE A 149 -9.09 1.08 0.19
CA ILE A 149 -8.58 2.01 1.19
C ILE A 149 -8.27 3.35 0.52
N LYS A 150 -8.69 4.43 1.16
CA LYS A 150 -8.44 5.80 0.68
C LYS A 150 -6.96 6.13 0.71
N ILE A 151 -6.46 6.77 -0.35
CA ILE A 151 -5.05 7.10 -0.50
C ILE A 151 -4.65 8.31 0.36
N GLU A 152 -5.48 9.33 0.47
CA GLU A 152 -5.11 10.59 1.14
C GLU A 152 -4.68 10.37 2.61
N PRO A 153 -5.42 9.60 3.43
CA PRO A 153 -4.98 9.31 4.80
C PRO A 153 -3.68 8.49 4.87
N LEU A 154 -3.37 7.69 3.85
CA LEU A 154 -2.09 6.97 3.77
C LEU A 154 -0.94 7.94 3.51
N LEU A 155 -1.12 8.91 2.60
CA LEU A 155 -0.13 9.96 2.34
C LEU A 155 0.09 10.84 3.58
N ASP A 156 -0.98 11.20 4.29
CA ASP A 156 -0.89 11.90 5.58
C ASP A 156 -0.09 11.07 6.62
N SER A 157 -0.33 9.76 6.67
CA SER A 157 0.39 8.87 7.60
C SER A 157 1.89 8.81 7.31
N ILE A 158 2.30 8.84 6.04
CA ILE A 158 3.71 8.89 5.63
C ILE A 158 4.33 10.21 6.10
N MET A 159 3.67 11.34 5.80
CA MET A 159 4.20 12.66 6.15
C MET A 159 4.13 12.99 7.64
N SER A 160 3.45 12.16 8.44
CA SER A 160 3.52 12.25 9.90
C SER A 160 4.90 11.82 10.43
N ILE A 161 5.61 10.95 9.71
CA ILE A 161 6.96 10.49 10.06
C ILE A 161 7.98 11.52 9.58
N SER A 162 8.64 12.18 10.53
CA SER A 162 9.75 13.08 10.22
C SER A 162 11.01 12.30 9.88
N GLY A 163 11.71 12.71 8.84
CA GLY A 163 13.04 12.18 8.53
C GLY A 163 13.37 12.30 7.05
N TYR A 164 14.64 12.06 6.74
CA TYR A 164 15.14 12.10 5.38
C TYR A 164 14.46 11.04 4.49
N TRP A 165 14.49 9.76 4.88
CA TRP A 165 13.99 8.65 4.06
C TRP A 165 12.49 8.72 3.73
N PRO A 166 11.57 9.04 4.68
CA PRO A 166 10.17 9.26 4.33
C PRO A 166 9.98 10.42 3.34
N THR A 167 10.75 11.50 3.51
CA THR A 167 10.67 12.69 2.65
C THR A 167 11.21 12.40 1.24
N ALA A 168 12.35 11.73 1.13
CA ALA A 168 12.93 11.29 -0.13
C ALA A 168 12.02 10.28 -0.87
N SER A 169 11.41 9.34 -0.15
CA SER A 169 10.44 8.39 -0.72
C SER A 169 9.20 9.11 -1.25
N MET A 170 8.71 10.13 -0.54
CA MET A 170 7.62 10.98 -1.02
C MET A 170 8.03 11.79 -2.25
N ALA A 171 9.23 12.37 -2.28
CA ALA A 171 9.74 13.09 -3.44
C ALA A 171 9.82 12.17 -4.68
N CYS A 172 10.35 10.95 -4.52
CA CYS A 172 10.40 9.96 -5.60
C CYS A 172 9.01 9.59 -6.12
N LEU A 173 8.03 9.42 -5.23
CA LEU A 173 6.64 9.18 -5.61
C LEU A 173 6.08 10.33 -6.45
N LEU A 174 6.26 11.58 -6.01
CA LEU A 174 5.74 12.74 -6.73
C LEU A 174 6.44 12.96 -8.07
N TRP A 175 7.76 12.72 -8.14
CA TRP A 175 8.50 12.77 -9.39
C TRP A 175 7.92 11.82 -10.44
N ARG A 176 7.71 10.56 -10.06
CA ARG A 176 7.16 9.55 -10.97
C ARG A 176 5.70 9.78 -11.34
N ASN A 177 4.96 10.48 -10.49
CA ASN A 177 3.59 10.91 -10.76
C ASN A 177 3.50 12.30 -11.41
N SER A 178 4.65 12.92 -11.72
CA SER A 178 4.70 14.19 -12.43
C SER A 178 4.22 14.02 -13.86
N LYS A 179 3.64 15.09 -14.40
CA LYS A 179 3.15 15.10 -15.78
C LYS A 179 4.25 14.71 -16.78
N GLU A 180 5.43 15.28 -16.60
CA GLU A 180 6.58 15.04 -17.48
C GLU A 180 7.01 13.56 -17.46
N TYR A 181 7.11 12.95 -16.28
CA TYR A 181 7.49 11.55 -16.18
C TYR A 181 6.42 10.63 -16.78
N VAL A 182 5.13 10.89 -16.49
CA VAL A 182 4.02 10.08 -17.00
C VAL A 182 3.91 10.18 -18.53
N GLU A 183 4.04 11.38 -19.10
CA GLU A 183 3.98 11.58 -20.56
C GLU A 183 5.18 10.96 -21.29
N ASN A 184 6.34 10.88 -20.64
CA ASN A 184 7.53 10.24 -21.18
C ASN A 184 7.58 8.73 -20.90
N SER A 185 6.60 8.17 -20.20
CA SER A 185 6.56 6.72 -19.95
C SER A 185 6.13 5.96 -21.22
N ASP A 186 6.87 4.91 -21.57
CA ASP A 186 6.60 4.07 -22.75
C ASP A 186 5.31 3.23 -22.63
N PHE A 187 4.61 3.29 -21.50
CA PHE A 187 3.47 2.43 -21.17
C PHE A 187 2.21 3.25 -20.86
N GLU A 188 1.08 2.89 -21.49
CA GLU A 188 -0.21 3.46 -21.13
C GLU A 188 -0.60 3.08 -19.69
N GLN A 189 -0.96 4.08 -18.89
CA GLN A 189 -1.49 3.85 -17.56
C GLN A 189 -2.88 3.20 -17.61
N SER A 190 -3.12 2.24 -16.71
CA SER A 190 -4.46 1.73 -16.43
C SER A 190 -5.37 2.83 -15.85
N ASP A 191 -6.69 2.64 -15.90
CA ASP A 191 -7.64 3.60 -15.32
C ASP A 191 -7.49 3.75 -13.80
N ASP A 192 -7.15 2.65 -13.11
CA ASP A 192 -6.79 2.68 -11.69
C ASP A 192 -5.55 3.55 -11.46
N ASN A 193 -4.49 3.36 -12.27
CA ASN A 193 -3.25 4.12 -12.13
C ASN A 193 -3.47 5.62 -12.40
N LYS A 194 -4.29 5.99 -13.39
CA LYS A 194 -4.67 7.38 -13.65
C LYS A 194 -5.43 7.99 -12.46
N THR A 195 -6.32 7.21 -11.85
CA THR A 195 -7.10 7.65 -10.70
C THR A 195 -6.22 7.86 -9.48
N ILE A 196 -5.33 6.92 -9.18
CA ILE A 196 -4.35 7.03 -8.09
C ILE A 196 -3.43 8.24 -8.32
N THR A 197 -2.87 8.38 -9.53
CA THR A 197 -2.02 9.52 -9.92
C THR A 197 -2.73 10.86 -9.71
N THR A 198 -4.02 10.93 -10.05
CA THR A 198 -4.84 12.13 -9.86
C THR A 198 -5.06 12.44 -8.38
N GLN A 199 -5.33 11.42 -7.54
CA GLN A 199 -5.48 11.59 -6.09
C GLN A 199 -4.17 12.06 -5.44
N ILE A 200 -3.04 11.43 -5.78
CA ILE A 200 -1.71 11.81 -5.26
C ILE A 200 -1.40 13.26 -5.61
N ASN A 201 -1.53 13.64 -6.89
CA ASN A 201 -1.24 15.00 -7.34
C ASN A 201 -2.19 16.05 -6.73
N THR A 202 -3.46 15.69 -6.52
CA THR A 202 -4.43 16.59 -5.87
C THR A 202 -4.09 16.77 -4.39
N TRP A 203 -3.78 15.69 -3.69
CA TRP A 203 -3.33 15.75 -2.31
C TRP A 203 -2.04 16.56 -2.16
N ALA A 204 -1.06 16.37 -3.04
CA ALA A 204 0.22 17.08 -2.99
C ALA A 204 0.03 18.60 -3.14
N ARG A 205 -0.79 19.04 -4.10
CA ARG A 205 -1.13 20.47 -4.27
C ARG A 205 -1.79 21.06 -3.03
N ASN A 206 -2.72 20.32 -2.41
CA ASN A 206 -3.41 20.76 -1.20
C ASN A 206 -2.50 20.82 0.04
N ASN A 207 -1.41 20.05 0.03
CA ASN A 207 -0.48 19.94 1.15
C ASN A 207 0.91 20.56 0.86
N HIS A 208 1.03 21.39 -0.17
CA HIS A 208 2.32 22.00 -0.58
C HIS A 208 3.08 22.66 0.59
N PRO A 209 2.46 23.47 1.49
CA PRO A 209 3.18 24.05 2.61
C PRO A 209 3.80 23.01 3.57
N LEU A 210 3.12 21.88 3.77
CA LEU A 210 3.63 20.77 4.58
C LEU A 210 4.81 20.09 3.88
N LEU A 211 4.68 19.81 2.57
CA LEU A 211 5.74 19.19 1.78
C LEU A 211 7.02 20.03 1.79
N LYS A 212 6.89 21.34 1.59
CA LYS A 212 8.00 22.30 1.63
C LYS A 212 8.70 22.33 3.00
N GLU A 213 7.93 22.34 4.09
CA GLU A 213 8.52 22.30 5.43
C GLU A 213 9.23 20.98 5.71
N ARG A 214 8.69 19.86 5.22
CA ARG A 214 9.30 18.53 5.35
C ARG A 214 10.59 18.40 4.54
N ALA A 215 10.60 18.91 3.31
CA ALA A 215 11.79 19.01 2.47
C ALA A 215 12.88 19.83 3.16
N ARG A 216 12.54 21.02 3.65
CA ARG A 216 13.46 21.88 4.42
C ARG A 216 14.05 21.14 5.62
N GLN A 217 13.22 20.46 6.41
CA GLN A 217 13.68 19.69 7.56
C GLN A 217 14.62 18.53 7.17
N ALA A 218 14.34 17.84 6.05
CA ALA A 218 15.16 16.74 5.57
C ALA A 218 16.55 17.21 5.10
N ILE A 219 16.60 18.32 4.36
CA ILE A 219 17.84 18.89 3.81
C ILE A 219 18.67 19.60 4.89
N GLU A 220 18.04 20.47 5.70
CA GLU A 220 18.75 21.31 6.67
C GLU A 220 19.15 20.57 7.95
N ASN A 221 18.45 19.48 8.28
CA ASN A 221 18.73 18.68 9.46
C ASN A 221 19.02 17.22 9.09
N PRO A 222 20.13 16.94 8.39
CA PRO A 222 20.50 15.60 7.92
C PRO A 222 20.97 14.69 9.06
N LEU A 223 20.48 14.90 10.30
CA LEU A 223 20.83 14.17 11.51
C LEU A 223 20.98 12.68 11.21
N LYS A 224 22.24 12.25 11.04
CA LYS A 224 22.69 10.87 10.93
C LYS A 224 22.08 10.12 9.72
N GLN A 225 22.56 10.43 8.52
CA GLN A 225 22.60 9.43 7.45
C GLN A 225 23.24 8.15 8.05
N PRO A 226 22.55 6.98 8.07
CA PRO A 226 22.99 5.86 8.90
C PRO A 226 24.31 5.21 8.48
N GLU A 227 24.81 5.49 7.28
CA GLU A 227 26.10 5.06 6.72
C GLU A 227 26.49 6.08 5.63
N PRO A 228 27.77 6.17 5.19
CA PRO A 228 28.14 7.14 4.17
C PRO A 228 27.48 6.76 2.85
N MET A 229 26.36 7.42 2.51
CA MET A 229 25.90 7.48 1.13
C MET A 229 27.00 8.08 0.28
N THR A 230 27.07 7.67 -0.98
CA THR A 230 27.97 8.34 -1.92
C THR A 230 27.52 9.79 -2.09
N GLU A 231 28.47 10.71 -2.28
CA GLU A 231 28.18 12.14 -2.51
C GLU A 231 27.18 12.36 -3.66
N TYR A 232 27.20 11.46 -4.65
CA TYR A 232 26.28 11.44 -5.78
C TYR A 232 24.84 11.10 -5.38
N GLN A 233 24.63 10.09 -4.53
CA GLN A 233 23.29 9.70 -4.07
C GLN A 233 22.66 10.77 -3.19
N VAL A 234 23.45 11.42 -2.33
CA VAL A 234 23.00 12.57 -1.54
C VAL A 234 22.54 13.70 -2.46
N TRP A 235 23.32 13.99 -3.50
CA TRP A 235 23.01 15.07 -4.45
C TRP A 235 21.75 14.78 -5.28
N GLU A 236 21.59 13.56 -5.81
CA GLU A 236 20.40 13.20 -6.58
C GLU A 236 19.13 13.25 -5.72
N ASP A 237 19.19 12.72 -4.49
CA ASP A 237 18.06 12.74 -3.57
C ASP A 237 17.73 14.16 -3.09
N ASP A 238 18.73 14.98 -2.72
CA ASP A 238 18.51 16.37 -2.31
C ASP A 238 17.93 17.20 -3.47
N TRP A 239 18.41 16.99 -4.71
CA TRP A 239 17.83 17.60 -5.90
C TRP A 239 16.39 17.14 -6.12
N MET A 240 16.12 15.84 -6.00
CA MET A 240 14.76 15.29 -6.16
C MET A 240 13.80 15.81 -5.09
N ILE A 241 14.26 15.93 -3.85
CA ILE A 241 13.51 16.52 -2.74
C ILE A 241 13.20 17.98 -3.04
N ASP A 242 14.19 18.78 -3.44
CA ASP A 242 14.00 20.21 -3.70
C ASP A 242 13.09 20.44 -4.92
N GLU A 243 13.33 19.74 -6.03
CA GLU A 243 12.51 19.88 -7.24
C GLU A 243 11.06 19.42 -7.02
N CYS A 244 10.85 18.27 -6.36
CA CYS A 244 9.52 17.68 -6.26
C CYS A 244 8.68 18.25 -5.13
N LEU A 245 9.32 18.72 -4.04
CA LEU A 245 8.62 19.19 -2.84
C LEU A 245 8.70 20.71 -2.65
N CYS A 246 9.63 21.41 -3.31
CA CYS A 246 9.72 22.86 -3.29
C CYS A 246 9.35 23.48 -4.65
N ALA A 247 10.00 23.06 -5.74
CA ALA A 247 9.92 23.77 -7.03
C ALA A 247 8.66 23.45 -7.86
N MET A 248 8.26 22.17 -7.92
CA MET A 248 7.13 21.69 -8.75
C MET A 248 5.80 22.41 -8.48
N TYR A 249 5.60 22.92 -7.27
CA TYR A 249 4.34 23.57 -6.85
C TYR A 249 4.51 25.06 -6.50
N ASP A 250 5.73 25.61 -6.57
CA ASP A 250 5.97 27.07 -6.55
C ASP A 250 5.70 27.70 -7.95
N ALA A 251 5.51 26.88 -9.00
CA ALA A 251 4.96 27.32 -10.27
C ALA A 251 3.52 27.82 -10.09
N SER A 252 3.39 29.14 -9.90
CA SER A 252 2.11 29.84 -9.82
C SER A 252 1.20 29.48 -11.01
N PRO A 253 -0.14 29.45 -10.87
CA PRO A 253 -1.07 29.21 -11.98
C PRO A 253 -1.02 30.29 -13.08
N GLU A 254 -0.18 31.31 -12.96
CA GLU A 254 -0.14 32.48 -13.84
C GLU A 254 0.68 32.27 -15.13
N GLN A 255 1.25 31.09 -15.38
CA GLN A 255 2.04 30.84 -16.60
C GLN A 255 1.47 29.78 -17.56
N SER A 256 0.16 29.54 -17.52
CA SER A 256 -0.55 28.77 -18.57
C SER A 256 -1.59 29.63 -19.30
N GLY A 257 -1.32 30.93 -19.42
CA GLY A 257 -2.14 31.88 -20.17
C GLY A 257 -1.29 32.80 -21.03
N GLN A 258 -0.63 32.26 -22.06
CA GLN A 258 -0.26 32.99 -23.28
C GLN A 258 -0.40 32.08 -24.50
#